data_AF-A0A182SDN6-F1
#
_entry.id   AF-A0A182SDN6-F1
#
_cell.length_a   1.000
_cell.length_b   1.000
_cell.length_c   1.000
_cell.angle_alpha   90.00
_cell.angle_beta   90.00
_cell.angle_gamma   90.00
#
_symmetry.space_group_name_H-M   'P 1'
#
loop_
_entity.id
_entity.type
_entity.pdbx_description
1 polymer ?
#
loop_
_entity_poly.entity_id
_entity_poly.type
_entity_poly.pdbx_seq_one_letter_code
_entity_poly.pdbx_strand_id
1 'polypeptide(L)'
;MQSVMKTGLELERSDESRETSKNLKEMQRLWDDVQDLSSRRKSRLDVALKEAERLHKSVHMLLEWLSEAEQKLRFAAAAPDDESQAKDLLDIHAKFMKELREKEYDKEDTIGLANSILGKAHPDAIPIIKNWISIIQSRWDEISQWAISRQTKLEQHLKDLQDLDESIEELLAWLAGLEATLLNLDAEPLPDEIPPLEVLIADHKEFMENTARRQGEVDRACKPRQPPPGLKETRKPSRGVLKTPIKGSQADLREHSPDYGTLGRKQRFVIFHIFYFVSYLSVVSCPFHFKLVL
;
A
#
# COMPACT_ATOMS: atom_id res chain seq x y z
N MET A 1 -65.60 -14.45 -17.02
CA MET A 1 -65.86 -13.80 -18.33
C MET A 1 -66.59 -14.72 -19.31
N GLN A 2 -66.00 -15.85 -19.73
CA GLN A 2 -66.62 -16.73 -20.75
C GLN A 2 -68.07 -17.14 -20.44
N SER A 3 -68.37 -17.49 -19.19
CA SER A 3 -69.74 -17.83 -18.76
C SER A 3 -70.71 -16.64 -18.90
N VAL A 4 -70.30 -15.44 -18.50
CA VAL A 4 -71.12 -14.21 -18.58
C VAL A 4 -71.37 -13.79 -20.02
N MET A 5 -70.36 -13.93 -20.89
CA MET A 5 -70.52 -13.66 -22.32
C MET A 5 -71.44 -14.67 -22.98
N LYS A 6 -71.35 -15.95 -22.60
CA LYS A 6 -72.25 -16.99 -23.10
C LYS A 6 -73.71 -16.73 -22.71
N THR A 7 -73.99 -16.50 -21.42
CA THR A 7 -75.35 -16.19 -20.94
C THR A 7 -75.86 -14.87 -21.48
N GLY A 8 -74.98 -13.88 -21.65
CA GLY A 8 -75.30 -12.60 -22.26
C GLY A 8 -75.71 -12.71 -23.73
N LEU A 9 -74.95 -13.47 -24.53
CA LEU A 9 -75.28 -13.75 -25.93
C LEU A 9 -76.57 -14.55 -26.06
N GLU A 10 -76.86 -15.46 -25.12
CA GLU A 10 -78.15 -16.17 -25.06
C GLU A 10 -79.32 -15.19 -24.78
N LEU A 11 -79.14 -14.21 -23.89
CA LEU A 11 -80.12 -13.16 -23.60
C LEU A 11 -80.31 -12.17 -24.76
N GLU A 12 -79.24 -11.80 -25.45
CA GLU A 12 -79.30 -10.96 -26.66
C GLU A 12 -80.14 -11.63 -27.76
N ARG A 13 -80.07 -12.96 -27.88
CA ARG A 13 -80.86 -13.77 -28.82
C ARG A 13 -82.32 -13.92 -28.42
N SER A 14 -82.67 -13.77 -27.14
CA SER A 14 -84.04 -13.93 -26.64
C SER A 14 -84.82 -12.63 -26.48
N ASP A 15 -84.15 -11.51 -26.18
CA ASP A 15 -84.78 -10.24 -25.78
C ASP A 15 -84.61 -9.10 -26.82
N GLU A 16 -83.78 -9.29 -27.86
CA GLU A 16 -83.45 -8.30 -28.94
C GLU A 16 -83.15 -6.86 -28.45
N SER A 17 -82.77 -6.71 -27.18
CA SER A 17 -82.55 -5.40 -26.57
C SER A 17 -81.25 -4.77 -27.06
N ARG A 18 -81.34 -3.62 -27.72
CA ARG A 18 -80.17 -2.82 -28.13
C ARG A 18 -79.20 -2.53 -26.98
N GLU A 19 -79.74 -2.43 -25.76
CA GLU A 19 -78.98 -2.16 -24.55
C GLU A 19 -78.17 -3.37 -24.09
N THR A 20 -78.69 -4.60 -24.21
CA THR A 20 -77.93 -5.82 -23.85
C THR A 20 -76.75 -6.04 -24.79
N SER A 21 -76.94 -5.84 -26.11
CA SER A 21 -75.85 -5.88 -27.10
C SER A 21 -74.74 -4.87 -26.79
N LYS A 22 -75.13 -3.63 -26.45
CA LYS A 22 -74.19 -2.55 -26.11
C LYS A 22 -73.40 -2.91 -24.85
N ASN A 23 -74.08 -3.37 -23.80
CA ASN A 23 -73.45 -3.75 -22.53
C ASN A 23 -72.49 -4.94 -22.69
N LEU A 24 -72.81 -5.93 -23.53
CA LEU A 24 -71.91 -7.05 -23.82
C LEU A 24 -70.65 -6.61 -24.57
N LYS A 25 -70.78 -5.73 -25.56
CA LYS A 25 -69.63 -5.16 -26.28
C LYS A 25 -68.75 -4.33 -25.36
N GLU A 26 -69.34 -3.52 -24.49
CA GLU A 26 -68.62 -2.75 -23.49
C GLU A 26 -67.90 -3.66 -22.50
N MET A 27 -68.57 -4.69 -22.00
CA MET A 27 -67.98 -5.68 -21.09
C MET A 27 -66.82 -6.45 -21.74
N GLN A 28 -66.95 -6.84 -23.03
CA GLN A 28 -65.85 -7.44 -23.79
C GLN A 28 -64.65 -6.50 -23.87
N ARG A 29 -64.88 -5.23 -24.24
CA ARG A 29 -63.83 -4.22 -24.36
C ARG A 29 -63.11 -4.00 -23.04
N LEU A 30 -63.85 -3.81 -21.95
CA LEU A 30 -63.27 -3.63 -20.62
C LEU A 30 -62.47 -4.86 -20.18
N TRP A 31 -62.95 -6.06 -20.51
CA TRP A 31 -62.21 -7.29 -20.22
C TRP A 31 -60.89 -7.36 -21.00
N ASP A 32 -60.93 -7.06 -22.30
CA ASP A 32 -59.74 -7.05 -23.14
C ASP A 32 -58.72 -5.99 -22.66
N ASP A 33 -59.20 -4.80 -22.26
CA ASP A 33 -58.38 -3.73 -21.67
C ASP A 33 -57.73 -4.19 -20.34
N VAL A 34 -58.49 -4.83 -19.45
CA VAL A 34 -57.95 -5.37 -18.19
C VAL A 34 -56.93 -6.48 -18.45
N GLN A 35 -57.18 -7.35 -19.43
CA GLN A 35 -56.26 -8.42 -19.79
C GLN A 35 -54.94 -7.86 -20.35
N ASP A 36 -55.00 -6.85 -21.22
CA ASP A 36 -53.81 -6.15 -21.74
C ASP A 36 -53.03 -5.44 -20.63
N LEU A 37 -53.71 -4.64 -19.79
CA LEU A 37 -53.09 -3.95 -18.66
C LEU A 37 -52.43 -4.94 -17.68
N SER A 38 -53.08 -6.06 -17.39
CA SER A 38 -52.56 -7.11 -16.51
C SER A 38 -51.30 -7.76 -17.11
N SER A 39 -51.33 -8.08 -18.41
CA SER A 39 -50.19 -8.65 -19.14
C SER A 39 -48.98 -7.70 -19.14
N ARG A 40 -49.21 -6.41 -19.45
CA ARG A 40 -48.17 -5.37 -19.41
C ARG A 40 -47.60 -5.19 -18.01
N ARG A 41 -48.44 -5.18 -16.97
CA ARG A 41 -48.00 -5.09 -15.58
C ARG A 41 -47.13 -6.28 -15.20
N LYS A 42 -47.53 -7.51 -15.57
CA LYS A 42 -46.75 -8.72 -15.32
C LYS A 42 -45.38 -8.65 -15.98
N SER A 43 -45.31 -8.25 -17.26
CA SER A 43 -44.04 -8.09 -17.98
C SER A 43 -43.11 -7.07 -17.32
N ARG A 44 -43.64 -5.91 -16.91
CA ARG A 44 -42.87 -4.88 -16.20
C ARG A 44 -42.32 -5.38 -14.86
N LEU A 45 -43.12 -6.15 -14.11
CA LEU A 45 -42.69 -6.72 -12.84
C LEU A 45 -41.60 -7.77 -13.02
N ASP A 46 -41.69 -8.61 -14.05
CA ASP A 46 -40.65 -9.62 -14.35
C ASP A 46 -39.29 -8.98 -14.68
N VAL A 47 -39.30 -7.91 -15.49
CA VAL A 47 -38.07 -7.14 -15.80
C VAL A 47 -37.51 -6.49 -14.53
N ALA A 48 -38.36 -5.82 -13.75
CA ALA A 48 -37.95 -5.15 -12.53
C ALA A 48 -37.36 -6.14 -11.50
N LEU A 49 -37.93 -7.34 -11.38
CA LEU A 49 -37.42 -8.39 -10.51
C LEU A 49 -36.01 -8.83 -10.92
N LYS A 50 -35.80 -9.13 -12.21
CA LYS A 50 -34.48 -9.54 -12.74
C LYS A 50 -33.42 -8.47 -12.52
N GLU A 51 -33.77 -7.20 -12.73
CA GLU A 51 -32.86 -6.08 -12.49
C GLU A 51 -32.55 -5.90 -11.01
N ALA A 52 -33.54 -6.05 -10.12
CA ALA A 52 -33.35 -5.97 -8.68
C ALA A 52 -32.44 -7.11 -8.17
N GLU A 53 -32.66 -8.34 -8.64
CA GLU A 53 -31.81 -9.50 -8.32
C GLU A 53 -30.37 -9.29 -8.81
N ARG A 54 -30.21 -8.77 -10.03
CA ARG A 54 -28.89 -8.44 -10.59
C ARG A 54 -28.19 -7.36 -9.77
N LEU A 55 -28.90 -6.28 -9.43
CA LEU A 55 -28.36 -5.21 -8.59
C LEU A 55 -27.93 -5.75 -7.24
N HIS A 56 -28.79 -6.50 -6.56
CA HIS A 56 -28.51 -7.08 -5.25
C HIS A 56 -27.24 -7.94 -5.31
N LYS A 57 -27.12 -8.82 -6.30
CA LYS A 57 -25.93 -9.65 -6.50
C LYS A 57 -24.67 -8.79 -6.71
N SER A 58 -24.71 -7.81 -7.62
CA SER A 58 -23.57 -6.94 -7.90
C SER A 58 -23.12 -6.12 -6.68
N VAL A 59 -24.08 -5.56 -5.93
CA VAL A 59 -23.81 -4.82 -4.68
C VAL A 59 -23.08 -5.71 -3.67
N HIS A 60 -23.58 -6.92 -3.41
CA HIS A 60 -22.95 -7.81 -2.43
C HIS A 60 -21.56 -8.29 -2.85
N MET A 61 -21.38 -8.64 -4.13
CA MET A 61 -20.05 -9.01 -4.64
C MET A 61 -19.05 -7.85 -4.48
N LEU A 62 -19.49 -6.61 -4.71
CA LEU A 62 -18.63 -5.45 -4.56
C LEU A 62 -18.32 -5.13 -3.09
N LEU A 63 -19.32 -5.24 -2.20
CA LEU A 63 -19.11 -5.03 -0.76
C LEU A 63 -18.20 -6.08 -0.12
N GLU A 64 -18.27 -7.32 -0.59
CA GLU A 64 -17.34 -8.38 -0.19
C GLU A 64 -15.91 -8.03 -0.63
N TRP A 65 -15.74 -7.71 -1.92
CA TRP A 65 -14.42 -7.32 -2.45
C TRP A 65 -13.85 -6.09 -1.75
N LEU A 66 -14.67 -5.08 -1.45
CA LEU A 66 -14.26 -3.89 -0.68
C LEU A 66 -13.75 -4.28 0.72
N SER A 67 -14.37 -5.28 1.35
CA SER A 67 -13.96 -5.77 2.67
C SER A 67 -12.64 -6.52 2.62
N GLU A 68 -12.42 -7.34 1.59
CA GLU A 68 -11.13 -7.98 1.34
C GLU A 68 -10.02 -6.95 1.05
N ALA A 69 -10.32 -5.94 0.22
CA ALA A 69 -9.37 -4.88 -0.11
C ALA A 69 -8.98 -4.03 1.11
N GLU A 70 -9.94 -3.69 1.96
CA GLU A 70 -9.70 -3.00 3.23
C GLU A 70 -8.79 -3.82 4.14
N GLN A 71 -9.05 -5.12 4.28
CA GLN A 71 -8.20 -6.01 5.08
C GLN A 71 -6.79 -6.11 4.51
N LYS A 72 -6.64 -6.28 3.19
CA LYS A 72 -5.33 -6.31 2.52
C LYS A 72 -4.52 -5.05 2.85
N LEU A 73 -5.12 -3.86 2.75
CA LEU A 73 -4.45 -2.59 3.05
C LEU A 73 -4.15 -2.41 4.54
N ARG A 74 -5.09 -2.77 5.41
CA ARG A 74 -4.96 -2.64 6.88
C ARG A 74 -3.83 -3.48 7.45
N PHE A 75 -3.63 -4.68 6.92
CA PHE A 75 -2.59 -5.62 7.36
C PHE A 75 -1.37 -5.64 6.44
N ALA A 76 -1.28 -4.69 5.50
CA ALA A 76 -0.15 -4.62 4.61
C ALA A 76 1.14 -4.30 5.39
N ALA A 77 2.22 -5.03 5.08
CA ALA A 77 3.50 -4.89 5.76
C ALA A 77 4.04 -3.44 5.73
N ALA A 78 4.77 -3.06 6.77
CA ALA A 78 5.55 -1.82 6.76
C ALA A 78 6.67 -1.91 5.71
N ALA A 79 7.15 -0.74 5.25
CA ALA A 79 8.26 -0.70 4.31
C ALA A 79 9.54 -1.24 4.99
N PRO A 80 10.22 -2.24 4.41
CA PRO A 80 11.48 -2.75 4.94
C PRO A 80 12.63 -1.78 4.64
N ASP A 81 13.70 -1.83 5.45
CA ASP A 81 14.93 -1.04 5.22
C ASP A 81 15.89 -1.67 4.19
N ASP A 82 15.47 -2.77 3.55
CA ASP A 82 16.18 -3.41 2.45
C ASP A 82 15.55 -2.99 1.11
N GLU A 83 16.38 -2.46 0.21
CA GLU A 83 15.92 -1.93 -1.09
C GLU A 83 15.24 -2.99 -1.95
N SER A 84 15.78 -4.22 -1.97
CA SER A 84 15.21 -5.32 -2.76
C SER A 84 13.83 -5.69 -2.24
N GLN A 85 13.69 -5.85 -0.92
CA GLN A 85 12.38 -6.15 -0.31
C GLN A 85 11.39 -4.99 -0.47
N ALA A 86 11.85 -3.74 -0.46
CA ALA A 86 11.00 -2.58 -0.71
C ALA A 86 10.47 -2.56 -2.15
N LYS A 87 11.30 -2.95 -3.13
CA LYS A 87 10.89 -3.14 -4.53
C LYS A 87 9.87 -4.28 -4.67
N ASP A 88 10.09 -5.42 -4.03
CA ASP A 88 9.14 -6.53 -4.04
C ASP A 88 7.76 -6.11 -3.48
N LEU A 89 7.76 -5.30 -2.41
CA LEU A 89 6.53 -4.78 -1.81
C LEU A 89 5.81 -3.78 -2.74
N LEU A 90 6.56 -2.96 -3.50
CA LEU A 90 6.00 -2.10 -4.53
C LEU A 90 5.35 -2.90 -5.67
N ASP A 91 5.98 -4.00 -6.11
CA ASP A 91 5.41 -4.86 -7.15
C ASP A 91 4.11 -5.55 -6.69
N ILE A 92 4.06 -6.00 -5.43
CA ILE A 92 2.84 -6.53 -4.82
C ILE A 92 1.75 -5.44 -4.79
N HIS A 93 2.10 -4.23 -4.37
CA HIS A 93 1.15 -3.11 -4.30
C HIS A 93 0.69 -2.66 -5.69
N ALA A 94 1.56 -2.71 -6.71
CA ALA A 94 1.22 -2.40 -8.09
C ALA A 94 0.17 -3.38 -8.66
N LYS A 95 0.24 -4.67 -8.28
CA LYS A 95 -0.80 -5.65 -8.61
C LYS A 95 -2.13 -5.28 -7.95
N PHE A 96 -2.12 -4.90 -6.68
CA PHE A 96 -3.33 -4.42 -6.00
C PHE A 96 -3.91 -3.16 -6.67
N MET A 97 -3.07 -2.19 -7.07
CA MET A 97 -3.51 -1.00 -7.80
C MET A 97 -4.12 -1.35 -9.16
N LYS A 98 -3.63 -2.40 -9.82
CA LYS A 98 -4.25 -2.92 -11.05
C LYS A 98 -5.61 -3.55 -10.77
N GLU A 99 -5.73 -4.39 -9.74
CA GLU A 99 -7.00 -4.98 -9.30
C GLU A 99 -8.03 -3.89 -8.99
N LEU A 100 -7.62 -2.82 -8.30
CA LEU A 100 -8.47 -1.66 -7.98
C LEU A 100 -9.00 -0.97 -9.24
N ARG A 101 -8.15 -0.73 -10.25
CA ARG A 101 -8.58 -0.14 -11.54
C ARG A 101 -9.53 -1.06 -12.31
N GLU A 102 -9.29 -2.36 -12.29
CA GLU A 102 -10.19 -3.33 -12.95
C GLU A 102 -11.55 -3.39 -12.24
N LYS A 103 -11.56 -3.29 -10.91
CA LYS A 103 -12.79 -3.29 -10.10
C LYS A 103 -13.58 -1.98 -10.19
N GLU A 104 -12.97 -0.91 -10.65
CA GLU A 104 -13.65 0.37 -10.87
C GLU A 104 -14.78 0.24 -11.90
N TYR A 105 -14.58 -0.57 -12.95
CA TYR A 105 -15.62 -0.85 -13.94
C TYR A 105 -16.84 -1.55 -13.32
N ASP A 106 -16.62 -2.56 -12.48
CA ASP A 106 -17.70 -3.26 -11.76
C ASP A 106 -18.48 -2.30 -10.84
N LYS A 107 -17.76 -1.37 -10.19
CA LYS A 107 -18.35 -0.32 -9.36
C LYS A 107 -19.21 0.63 -10.19
N GLU A 108 -18.69 1.17 -11.30
CA GLU A 108 -19.45 2.08 -12.16
C GLU A 108 -20.68 1.40 -12.79
N ASP A 109 -20.55 0.14 -13.24
CA ASP A 109 -21.68 -0.63 -13.76
C ASP A 109 -22.76 -0.87 -12.71
N THR A 110 -22.35 -1.18 -11.47
CA THR A 110 -23.28 -1.39 -10.35
C THR A 110 -24.02 -0.09 -10.00
N ILE A 111 -23.31 1.03 -9.94
CA ILE A 111 -23.91 2.35 -9.66
C ILE A 111 -24.82 2.80 -10.81
N GLY A 112 -24.41 2.57 -12.06
CA GLY A 112 -25.24 2.83 -13.25
C GLY A 112 -26.54 2.04 -13.23
N LEU A 113 -26.48 0.74 -12.90
CA LEU A 113 -27.66 -0.10 -12.73
C LEU A 113 -28.55 0.41 -11.58
N ALA A 114 -27.97 0.76 -10.44
CA ALA A 114 -28.71 1.27 -9.28
C ALA A 114 -29.49 2.55 -9.64
N ASN A 115 -28.86 3.49 -10.35
CA ASN A 115 -29.49 4.73 -10.81
C ASN A 115 -30.61 4.48 -11.83
N SER A 116 -30.43 3.54 -12.74
CA SER A 116 -31.49 3.13 -13.69
C SER A 116 -32.71 2.55 -12.97
N ILE A 117 -32.49 1.75 -11.92
CA ILE A 117 -33.57 1.17 -11.11
C ILE A 117 -34.28 2.25 -10.28
N LEU A 118 -33.56 3.23 -9.72
CA LEU A 118 -34.14 4.32 -8.94
C LEU A 118 -35.25 5.08 -9.68
N GLY A 119 -35.13 5.25 -11.01
CA GLY A 119 -36.15 5.93 -11.82
C GLY A 119 -37.49 5.20 -11.92
N LYS A 120 -37.53 3.91 -11.59
CA LYS A 120 -38.74 3.05 -11.67
C LYS A 120 -39.04 2.29 -10.38
N ALA A 121 -38.27 2.53 -9.32
CA ALA A 121 -38.38 1.85 -8.05
C ALA A 121 -39.63 2.28 -7.27
N HIS A 122 -40.15 1.37 -6.44
CA HIS A 122 -41.16 1.70 -5.43
C HIS A 122 -40.57 2.68 -4.40
N PRO A 123 -41.34 3.65 -3.87
CA PRO A 123 -40.86 4.61 -2.88
C PRO A 123 -40.08 3.99 -1.70
N ASP A 124 -40.54 2.84 -1.20
CA ASP A 124 -39.90 2.15 -0.07
C ASP A 124 -38.51 1.59 -0.39
N ALA A 125 -38.21 1.30 -1.65
CA ALA A 125 -36.91 0.78 -2.08
C ALA A 125 -35.88 1.90 -2.33
N ILE A 126 -36.34 3.13 -2.58
CA ILE A 126 -35.48 4.27 -2.92
C ILE A 126 -34.43 4.55 -1.83
N PRO A 127 -34.79 4.63 -0.52
CA PRO A 127 -33.79 4.87 0.53
C PRO A 127 -32.73 3.78 0.61
N ILE A 128 -33.12 2.51 0.40
CA ILE A 128 -32.24 1.35 0.49
C ILE A 128 -31.18 1.41 -0.63
N ILE A 129 -31.62 1.64 -1.88
CA ILE A 129 -30.72 1.71 -3.03
C ILE A 129 -29.78 2.91 -2.89
N LYS A 130 -30.28 4.07 -2.46
CA LYS A 130 -29.45 5.26 -2.19
C LYS A 130 -28.40 4.98 -1.10
N ASN A 131 -28.77 4.25 -0.05
CA ASN A 131 -27.84 3.87 1.00
C ASN A 131 -26.74 2.93 0.47
N TRP A 132 -27.07 1.94 -0.36
CA TRP A 132 -26.05 1.10 -1.00
C TRP A 132 -25.08 1.90 -1.86
N ILE A 133 -25.59 2.81 -2.69
CA ILE A 133 -24.76 3.73 -3.50
C ILE A 133 -23.80 4.51 -2.59
N SER A 134 -24.33 5.13 -1.53
CA SER A 134 -23.55 5.95 -0.60
C SER A 134 -22.44 5.14 0.11
N ILE A 135 -22.75 3.94 0.59
CA ILE A 135 -21.79 3.07 1.28
C ILE A 135 -20.67 2.66 0.32
N ILE A 136 -21.04 2.20 -0.88
CA ILE A 136 -20.08 1.75 -1.90
C ILE A 136 -19.14 2.91 -2.27
N GLN A 137 -19.69 4.08 -2.58
CA GLN A 137 -18.88 5.26 -2.95
C GLN A 137 -17.95 5.68 -1.81
N SER A 138 -18.47 5.82 -0.59
CA SER A 138 -17.67 6.23 0.57
C SER A 138 -16.51 5.26 0.85
N ARG A 139 -16.77 3.94 0.86
CA ARG A 139 -15.73 2.93 1.11
C ARG A 139 -14.72 2.85 -0.04
N TRP A 140 -15.20 2.97 -1.28
CA TRP A 140 -14.34 3.00 -2.46
C TRP A 140 -13.36 4.17 -2.41
N ASP A 141 -13.84 5.37 -2.07
CA ASP A 141 -13.01 6.56 -1.97
C ASP A 141 -11.95 6.44 -0.86
N GLU A 142 -12.33 5.91 0.30
CA GLU A 142 -11.40 5.67 1.41
C GLU A 142 -10.30 4.66 1.04
N ILE A 143 -10.68 3.51 0.49
CA ILE A 143 -9.73 2.47 0.05
C ILE A 143 -8.81 3.00 -1.05
N SER A 144 -9.34 3.78 -2.00
CA SER A 144 -8.55 4.38 -3.08
C SER A 144 -7.53 5.37 -2.53
N GLN A 145 -7.93 6.23 -1.58
CA GLN A 145 -7.02 7.16 -0.91
C GLN A 145 -5.93 6.42 -0.12
N TRP A 146 -6.28 5.36 0.61
CA TRP A 146 -5.31 4.55 1.35
C TRP A 146 -4.31 3.87 0.40
N ALA A 147 -4.79 3.34 -0.72
CA ALA A 147 -3.97 2.70 -1.73
C ALA A 147 -2.96 3.67 -2.37
N ILE A 148 -3.42 4.88 -2.75
CA ILE A 148 -2.58 5.93 -3.30
C ILE A 148 -1.56 6.41 -2.25
N SER A 149 -2.00 6.68 -1.02
CA SER A 149 -1.12 7.10 0.06
C SER A 149 -0.03 6.07 0.34
N ARG A 150 -0.40 4.78 0.33
CA ARG A 150 0.55 3.68 0.49
C ARG A 150 1.55 3.62 -0.66
N GLN A 151 1.11 3.77 -1.91
CA GLN A 151 1.99 3.80 -3.09
C GLN A 151 3.04 4.91 -2.93
N THR A 152 2.59 6.15 -2.69
CA THR A 152 3.50 7.30 -2.53
C THR A 152 4.49 7.10 -1.38
N LYS A 153 4.06 6.54 -0.25
CA LYS A 153 4.95 6.24 0.89
C LYS A 153 6.00 5.19 0.54
N LEU A 154 5.62 4.14 -0.18
CA LEU A 154 6.55 3.09 -0.59
C LEU A 154 7.56 3.60 -1.63
N GLU A 155 7.11 4.40 -2.60
CA GLU A 155 7.99 5.04 -3.60
C GLU A 155 8.97 6.01 -2.96
N GLN A 156 8.49 6.85 -2.03
CA GLN A 156 9.35 7.78 -1.31
C GLN A 156 10.36 7.04 -0.45
N HIS A 157 9.94 6.00 0.28
CA HIS A 157 10.85 5.21 1.10
C HIS A 157 11.92 4.50 0.26
N LEU A 158 11.54 3.94 -0.89
CA LEU A 158 12.52 3.34 -1.81
C LEU A 158 13.53 4.37 -2.29
N LYS A 159 13.08 5.56 -2.66
CA LYS A 159 13.95 6.66 -3.05
C LYS A 159 14.90 7.06 -1.92
N ASP A 160 14.41 7.17 -0.69
CA ASP A 160 15.23 7.51 0.49
C ASP A 160 16.28 6.41 0.81
N LEU A 161 16.04 5.16 0.41
CA LEU A 161 17.04 4.09 0.49
C LEU A 161 18.12 4.25 -0.58
N GLN A 162 17.72 4.56 -1.82
CA GLN A 162 18.62 4.76 -2.95
C GLN A 162 19.51 5.99 -2.76
N ASP A 163 18.92 7.13 -2.38
CA ASP A 163 19.65 8.37 -2.10
C ASP A 163 20.67 8.16 -0.96
N LEU A 164 20.36 7.30 0.03
CA LEU A 164 21.34 6.94 1.06
C LEU A 164 22.47 6.07 0.50
N ASP A 165 22.15 5.05 -0.29
CA ASP A 165 23.17 4.17 -0.88
C ASP A 165 24.17 4.98 -1.72
N GLU A 166 23.66 5.89 -2.55
CA GLU A 166 24.48 6.82 -3.33
C GLU A 166 25.36 7.70 -2.43
N SER A 167 24.81 8.27 -1.35
CA SER A 167 25.60 9.07 -0.40
C SER A 167 26.68 8.27 0.32
N ILE A 168 26.40 7.00 0.61
CA ILE A 168 27.35 6.09 1.25
C ILE A 168 28.49 5.77 0.29
N GLU A 169 28.18 5.46 -0.97
CA GLU A 169 29.19 5.16 -1.99
C GLU A 169 30.09 6.36 -2.26
N GLU A 170 29.52 7.56 -2.31
CA GLU A 170 30.26 8.81 -2.47
C GLU A 170 31.19 9.08 -1.28
N LEU A 171 30.72 8.89 -0.03
CA LEU A 171 31.56 9.00 1.16
C LEU A 171 32.68 7.95 1.22
N LEU A 172 32.41 6.70 0.80
CA LEU A 172 33.43 5.66 0.73
C LEU A 172 34.51 5.99 -0.29
N ALA A 173 34.14 6.48 -1.47
CA ALA A 173 35.08 6.91 -2.50
C ALA A 173 35.93 8.09 -2.02
N TRP A 174 35.30 9.06 -1.34
CA TRP A 174 36.00 10.19 -0.73
C TRP A 174 37.01 9.75 0.32
N LEU A 175 36.63 8.88 1.26
CA LEU A 175 37.53 8.34 2.28
C LEU A 175 38.69 7.55 1.69
N ALA A 176 38.44 6.74 0.65
CA ALA A 176 39.50 6.01 -0.05
C ALA A 176 40.51 6.96 -0.72
N GLY A 177 40.03 8.07 -1.28
CA GLY A 177 40.90 9.13 -1.83
C GLY A 177 41.75 9.81 -0.75
N LEU A 178 41.17 10.08 0.42
CA LEU A 178 41.92 10.63 1.56
C LEU A 178 42.96 9.63 2.09
N GLU A 179 42.62 8.35 2.22
CA GLU A 179 43.54 7.30 2.62
C GLU A 179 44.71 7.18 1.64
N ALA A 180 44.45 7.16 0.33
CA ALA A 180 45.50 7.13 -0.68
C ALA A 180 46.43 8.36 -0.59
N THR A 181 45.87 9.55 -0.33
CA THR A 181 46.66 10.78 -0.14
C THR A 181 47.57 10.65 1.08
N LEU A 182 47.04 10.17 2.22
CA LEU A 182 47.83 9.98 3.44
C LEU A 182 48.92 8.91 3.26
N LEU A 183 48.63 7.80 2.59
CA LEU A 183 49.61 6.75 2.31
C LEU A 183 50.76 7.26 1.43
N ASN A 184 50.46 8.11 0.44
CA ASN A 184 51.49 8.72 -0.39
C ASN A 184 52.36 9.69 0.43
N LEU A 185 51.77 10.48 1.32
CA LEU A 185 52.50 11.42 2.18
C LEU A 185 53.33 10.72 3.25
N ASP A 186 52.86 9.60 3.82
CA ASP A 186 53.59 8.80 4.82
C ASP A 186 54.83 8.10 4.21
N ALA A 187 54.81 7.86 2.89
CA ALA A 187 55.94 7.29 2.16
C ALA A 187 57.08 8.31 1.90
N GLU A 188 56.77 9.61 1.90
CA GLU A 188 57.75 10.67 1.68
C GLU A 188 58.54 10.96 2.97
N PRO A 189 59.89 11.05 2.89
CA PRO A 189 60.69 11.39 4.06
C PRO A 189 60.38 12.82 4.53
N LEU A 190 60.41 13.02 5.85
CA LEU A 190 60.18 14.35 6.42
C LEU A 190 61.28 15.33 6.00
N PRO A 191 60.95 16.59 5.70
CA PRO A 191 61.95 17.61 5.42
C PRO A 191 62.85 17.89 6.63
N ASP A 192 64.16 18.01 6.40
CA ASP A 192 65.15 18.38 7.43
C ASP A 192 65.23 19.90 7.68
N GLU A 193 64.68 20.70 6.77
CA GLU A 193 64.69 22.16 6.83
C GLU A 193 63.38 22.71 7.44
N ILE A 194 63.49 23.79 8.22
CA ILE A 194 62.33 24.42 8.90
C ILE A 194 61.28 24.96 7.91
N PRO A 195 61.63 25.71 6.83
CA PRO A 195 60.60 26.31 5.97
C PRO A 195 59.70 25.27 5.26
N PRO A 196 60.21 24.17 4.67
CA PRO A 196 59.36 23.12 4.12
C PRO A 196 58.50 22.39 5.17
N LEU A 197 58.99 22.25 6.40
CA LEU A 197 58.23 21.65 7.49
C LEU A 197 57.03 22.52 7.90
N GLU A 198 57.17 23.84 7.90
CA GLU A 198 56.06 24.77 8.19
C GLU A 198 54.95 24.68 7.15
N VAL A 199 55.31 24.50 5.87
CA VAL A 199 54.34 24.28 4.77
C VAL A 199 53.57 22.98 5.01
N LEU A 200 54.27 21.88 5.32
CA LEU A 200 53.64 20.59 5.58
C LEU A 200 52.65 20.65 6.77
N ILE A 201 52.96 21.41 7.82
CA ILE A 201 52.05 21.64 8.94
C ILE A 201 50.81 22.43 8.51
N ALA A 202 50.97 23.44 7.65
CA ALA A 202 49.85 24.20 7.11
C ALA A 202 48.93 23.33 6.27
N ASP A 203 49.50 22.54 5.35
CA ASP A 203 48.76 21.60 4.49
C ASP A 203 48.00 20.56 5.32
N HIS A 204 48.62 20.03 6.39
CA HIS A 204 47.96 19.09 7.30
C HIS A 204 46.78 19.74 8.04
N LYS A 205 46.90 21.01 8.48
CA LYS A 205 45.78 21.72 9.11
C LYS A 205 44.61 21.93 8.14
N GLU A 206 44.90 22.27 6.90
CA GLU A 206 43.87 22.39 5.86
C GLU A 206 43.18 21.05 5.58
N PHE A 207 43.95 19.96 5.51
CA PHE A 207 43.41 18.61 5.38
C PHE A 207 42.45 18.25 6.53
N MET A 208 42.84 18.55 7.78
CA MET A 208 42.00 18.33 8.96
C MET A 208 40.70 19.15 8.91
N GLU A 209 40.78 20.42 8.51
CA GLU A 209 39.60 21.26 8.39
C GLU A 209 38.65 20.77 7.29
N ASN A 210 39.19 20.38 6.13
CA ASN A 210 38.40 19.82 5.03
C ASN A 210 37.66 18.54 5.45
N THR A 211 38.33 17.66 6.21
CA THR A 211 37.73 16.43 6.73
C THR A 211 36.63 16.74 7.75
N ALA A 212 36.88 17.68 8.67
CA ALA A 212 35.91 18.09 9.68
C ALA A 212 34.62 18.67 9.08
N ARG A 213 34.70 19.39 7.95
CA ARG A 213 33.53 19.96 7.27
C ARG A 213 32.51 18.90 6.82
N ARG A 214 32.95 17.68 6.50
CA ARG A 214 32.08 16.58 6.05
C ARG A 214 31.62 15.65 7.17
N GLN A 215 32.01 15.90 8.43
CA GLN A 215 31.66 15.05 9.57
C GLN A 215 30.14 14.86 9.73
N GLY A 216 29.34 15.90 9.46
CA GLY A 216 27.88 15.81 9.57
C GLY A 216 27.21 14.88 8.54
N GLU A 217 27.83 14.71 7.37
CA GLU A 217 27.37 13.76 6.33
C GLU A 217 27.69 12.33 6.75
N VAL A 218 28.92 12.12 7.24
CA VAL A 218 29.38 10.86 7.83
C VAL A 218 28.48 10.42 8.98
N ASP A 219 28.17 11.31 9.92
CA ASP A 219 27.32 11.00 11.08
C ASP A 219 25.91 10.60 10.65
N ARG A 220 25.38 11.23 9.59
CA ARG A 220 24.07 10.92 9.03
C ARG A 220 24.06 9.53 8.38
N ALA A 221 25.09 9.20 7.60
CA ALA A 221 25.23 7.91 6.95
C ALA A 221 25.39 6.75 7.94
N CYS A 222 26.05 7.00 9.08
CA CYS A 222 26.27 6.03 10.15
C CYS A 222 25.09 5.85 11.10
N LYS A 223 24.07 6.71 11.03
CA LYS A 223 22.95 6.66 11.96
C LYS A 223 22.15 5.36 11.76
N PRO A 224 22.00 4.51 12.80
CA PRO A 224 21.22 3.29 12.68
C PRO A 224 19.76 3.65 12.39
N ARG A 225 19.21 3.12 11.29
CA ARG A 225 17.78 3.27 10.99
C ARG A 225 17.00 2.49 12.05
N GLN A 226 16.05 3.17 12.71
CA GLN A 226 15.21 2.50 13.69
C GLN A 226 14.24 1.58 12.95
N PRO A 227 14.04 0.34 13.43
CA PRO A 227 12.99 -0.51 12.88
C PRO A 227 11.63 0.20 13.04
N PRO A 228 10.69 -0.02 12.11
CA PRO A 228 9.42 0.69 12.09
C PRO A 228 8.69 0.60 13.45
N PRO A 229 8.03 1.69 13.91
CA PRO A 229 7.28 1.67 15.16
C PRO A 229 6.07 0.74 15.01
N GLY A 230 6.18 -0.48 15.50
CA GLY A 230 5.08 -1.46 15.38
C GLY A 230 5.42 -2.88 15.80
N LEU A 231 6.69 -3.31 15.71
CA LEU A 231 7.12 -4.59 16.25
C LEU A 231 7.60 -4.42 17.69
N LYS A 232 6.65 -4.37 18.63
CA LYS A 232 6.94 -4.71 20.03
C LYS A 232 7.23 -6.21 20.06
N GLU A 233 8.46 -6.58 19.77
CA GLU A 233 8.96 -7.89 20.12
C GLU A 233 8.93 -7.98 21.64
N THR A 234 7.97 -8.71 22.19
CA THR A 234 7.86 -8.98 23.62
C THR A 234 9.04 -9.83 24.03
N ARG A 235 10.19 -9.19 24.27
CA ARG A 235 11.38 -9.83 24.80
C ARG A 235 11.08 -10.20 26.25
N LYS A 236 10.65 -11.44 26.50
CA LYS A 236 10.49 -11.98 27.85
C LYS A 236 11.83 -11.86 28.57
N PRO A 237 11.88 -11.29 29.79
CA PRO A 237 13.11 -11.26 30.56
C PRO A 237 13.39 -12.66 31.13
N SER A 238 14.42 -13.33 30.59
CA SER A 238 14.98 -14.54 31.19
C SER A 238 15.64 -14.19 32.52
N ARG A 239 14.98 -14.50 33.65
CA ARG A 239 15.63 -14.62 34.96
C ARG A 239 16.24 -16.02 35.11
N GLY A 240 17.40 -16.04 35.75
CA GLY A 240 18.36 -17.13 35.70
C GLY A 240 17.97 -18.45 36.38
N VAL A 241 18.62 -19.49 35.87
CA VAL A 241 19.27 -20.62 36.56
C VAL A 241 18.47 -21.35 37.64
N LEU A 242 18.05 -22.58 37.29
CA LEU A 242 18.20 -23.76 38.15
C LEU A 242 18.44 -24.99 37.26
N LYS A 243 19.46 -25.76 37.62
CA LYS A 243 19.96 -26.96 36.90
C LYS A 243 19.10 -28.17 37.24
N THR A 244 18.85 -29.03 36.25
CA THR A 244 18.89 -30.51 36.37
C THR A 244 19.03 -31.14 34.99
N PRO A 245 19.70 -32.31 34.85
CA PRO A 245 20.01 -32.92 33.56
C PRO A 245 18.99 -34.01 33.20
N ILE A 246 18.58 -34.11 31.93
CA ILE A 246 18.14 -35.37 31.29
C ILE A 246 18.23 -35.21 29.76
N LYS A 247 18.70 -36.29 29.12
CA LYS A 247 18.95 -36.52 27.69
C LYS A 247 17.76 -36.23 26.77
N GLY A 248 18.09 -35.79 25.54
CA GLY A 248 17.50 -36.39 24.34
C GLY A 248 16.84 -35.42 23.35
N SER A 249 17.31 -35.54 22.10
CA SER A 249 16.73 -35.14 20.82
C SER A 249 16.89 -33.69 20.35
N GLN A 250 17.87 -33.58 19.46
CA GLN A 250 18.07 -32.60 18.39
C GLN A 250 16.78 -32.43 17.56
N ALA A 251 16.30 -31.20 17.42
CA ALA A 251 15.42 -30.77 16.34
C ALA A 251 15.72 -29.29 16.04
N ASP A 252 16.07 -29.05 14.79
CA ASP A 252 16.55 -27.79 14.23
C ASP A 252 15.61 -26.61 14.51
N LEU A 253 16.04 -25.69 15.37
CA LEU A 253 15.68 -24.29 15.26
C LEU A 253 16.85 -23.59 14.57
N ARG A 254 16.85 -23.66 13.24
CA ARG A 254 17.60 -22.72 12.41
C ARG A 254 16.92 -21.36 12.61
N GLU A 255 17.34 -20.65 13.64
CA GLU A 255 17.08 -19.22 13.79
C GLU A 255 17.43 -18.56 12.44
N HIS A 256 16.42 -17.96 11.81
CA HIS A 256 16.67 -17.00 10.74
C HIS A 256 17.47 -15.86 11.38
N SER A 257 18.79 -15.90 11.21
CA SER A 257 19.61 -14.71 11.36
C SER A 257 18.95 -13.61 10.52
N PRO A 258 18.71 -12.41 11.07
CA PRO A 258 18.27 -11.30 10.25
C PRO A 258 19.38 -11.09 9.22
N ASP A 259 19.08 -11.40 7.97
CA ASP A 259 19.98 -11.17 6.87
C ASP A 259 19.98 -9.65 6.69
N TYR A 260 20.88 -9.00 7.42
CA TYR A 260 21.11 -7.58 7.27
C TYR A 260 21.47 -7.37 5.80
N GLY A 261 20.54 -6.72 5.09
CA GLY A 261 20.63 -6.45 3.66
C GLY A 261 21.95 -5.79 3.28
N THR A 262 22.21 -5.73 1.98
CA THR A 262 23.42 -5.18 1.38
C THR A 262 23.72 -3.78 1.93
N LEU A 263 22.68 -2.97 2.16
CA LEU A 263 22.76 -1.64 2.76
C LEU A 263 23.28 -1.66 4.22
N GLY A 264 22.82 -2.61 5.03
CA GLY A 264 23.30 -2.78 6.41
C GLY A 264 24.73 -3.33 6.49
N ARG A 265 25.19 -4.08 5.48
CA ARG A 265 26.61 -4.44 5.34
C ARG A 265 27.44 -3.23 4.91
N LYS A 266 26.99 -2.45 3.92
CA LYS A 266 27.65 -1.22 3.49
C LYS A 266 27.75 -0.21 4.64
N GLN A 267 26.67 0.05 5.38
CA GLN A 267 26.71 0.92 6.57
C GLN A 267 27.70 0.44 7.62
N ARG A 268 27.73 -0.86 7.92
CA ARG A 268 28.75 -1.40 8.86
C ARG A 268 30.16 -1.22 8.32
N PHE A 269 30.38 -1.44 7.04
CA PHE A 269 31.68 -1.21 6.41
C PHE A 269 32.09 0.26 6.49
N VAL A 270 31.19 1.19 6.18
CA VAL A 270 31.39 2.65 6.33
C VAL A 270 31.75 2.99 7.77
N ILE A 271 30.96 2.52 8.73
CA ILE A 271 31.23 2.73 10.16
C ILE A 271 32.63 2.21 10.50
N PHE A 272 32.98 0.98 10.11
CA PHE A 272 34.30 0.41 10.36
C PHE A 272 35.44 1.21 9.72
N HIS A 273 35.30 1.59 8.45
CA HIS A 273 36.30 2.35 7.71
C HIS A 273 36.51 3.74 8.31
N ILE A 274 35.44 4.39 8.74
CA ILE A 274 35.47 5.70 9.37
C ILE A 274 36.02 5.62 10.79
N PHE A 275 35.65 4.63 11.60
CA PHE A 275 36.26 4.40 12.91
C PHE A 275 37.75 4.13 12.79
N TYR A 276 38.17 3.36 11.79
CA TYR A 276 39.58 3.14 11.48
C TYR A 276 40.27 4.45 11.07
N PHE A 277 39.67 5.23 10.18
CA PHE A 277 40.21 6.50 9.70
C PHE A 277 40.32 7.57 10.81
N VAL A 278 39.29 7.72 11.66
CA VAL A 278 39.29 8.64 12.82
C VAL A 278 40.31 8.20 13.87
N SER A 279 40.46 6.88 14.07
CA SER A 279 41.50 6.33 14.96
C SER A 279 42.89 6.57 14.39
N TYR A 280 43.09 6.38 13.08
CA TYR A 280 44.35 6.63 12.39
C TYR A 280 44.72 8.12 12.46
N LEU A 281 43.78 9.03 12.17
CA LEU A 281 43.97 10.48 12.33
C LEU A 281 44.28 10.90 13.76
N SER A 282 43.64 10.29 14.77
CA SER A 282 43.95 10.55 16.19
C SER A 282 45.35 10.05 16.56
N VAL A 283 45.76 8.90 16.04
CA VAL A 283 47.08 8.31 16.29
C VAL A 283 48.18 9.09 15.55
N VAL A 284 47.92 9.57 14.32
CA VAL A 284 48.85 10.38 13.51
C VAL A 284 48.89 11.85 13.95
N SER A 285 47.84 12.37 14.59
CA SER A 285 47.85 13.69 15.27
C SER A 285 48.65 13.70 16.57
N CYS A 286 48.78 12.56 17.26
CA CYS A 286 49.48 12.45 18.54
C CYS A 286 51.03 12.53 18.52
N PRO A 287 51.79 12.10 17.48
CA PRO A 287 53.24 12.22 17.46
C PRO A 287 53.76 13.65 17.35
N PHE A 288 52.97 14.60 16.84
CA PHE A 288 53.39 16.01 16.74
C PHE A 288 53.38 16.75 18.08
N HIS A 289 52.64 16.28 19.09
CA HIS A 289 52.64 16.91 20.41
C HIS A 289 53.82 16.46 21.31
N PHE A 290 54.50 15.36 20.96
CA PHE A 290 55.60 14.80 21.77
C PHE A 290 57.01 15.06 21.22
N LYS A 291 57.15 15.51 19.96
CA LYS A 291 58.47 15.83 19.36
C LYS A 291 58.84 17.32 19.33
N LEU A 292 57.97 18.22 19.78
CA LEU A 292 58.21 19.67 19.86
C LEU A 292 58.47 20.20 21.28
N VAL A 293 58.72 19.29 22.25
CA VAL A 293 59.09 19.63 23.65
C VAL A 293 60.46 19.01 24.02
N LEU A 294 61.41 18.99 23.08
CA LEU A 294 62.84 18.80 23.35
C LEU A 294 63.66 19.74 22.49
#